data_AF-A0A060Z6A7-F1
#
_entry.id   AF-A0A060Z6A7-F1
#
_cell.length_a   1.000
_cell.length_b   1.000
_cell.length_c   1.000
_cell.angle_alpha   90.00
_cell.angle_beta   90.00
_cell.angle_gamma   90.00
#
_symmetry.space_group_name_H-M   'P 1'
#
loop_
_entity.id
_entity.type
_entity.pdbx_description
1 polymer ?
#
loop_
_entity_poly.entity_id
_entity_poly.type
_entity_poly.pdbx_seq_one_letter_code
_entity_poly.pdbx_strand_id
1 'polypeptide(L)'
;MVKIIPSYSFFPSLVLSQHCFKGHCIWLTIDMIKQDGGWDMWSQFGSCTRTCGGGVQFRTRECKNPRPANGGRTCLGTNHQFQLCNSQECEELYSDFREEQCRSLDPVFEFHNNKHHWLPYEHTEPKQRCHLHCQSTETRDKIDMLRLVQDGTRCSYKDPYSVCVSGECEVSVCVHKYSSVFVVKYK
;
A
#
# COMPACT_ATOMS: atom_id res chain seq x y z
N MET A 1 -30.55 41.73 -3.06
CA MET A 1 -29.49 42.68 -2.65
C MET A 1 -29.08 42.32 -1.23
N VAL A 2 -27.91 41.69 -1.05
CA VAL A 2 -27.43 41.25 0.27
C VAL A 2 -26.71 42.43 0.91
N LYS A 3 -27.19 42.87 2.08
CA LYS A 3 -26.59 43.97 2.84
C LYS A 3 -25.72 43.36 3.93
N ILE A 4 -24.41 43.52 3.79
CA ILE A 4 -23.41 43.08 4.77
C ILE A 4 -23.39 44.12 5.89
N ILE A 5 -23.66 43.71 7.12
CA ILE A 5 -23.57 44.58 8.30
C ILE A 5 -22.33 44.15 9.10
N PRO A 6 -21.35 45.04 9.35
CA PRO A 6 -20.19 44.71 10.17
C PRO A 6 -20.47 45.05 11.63
N SER A 7 -20.31 44.09 12.54
CA SER A 7 -20.26 44.36 13.98
C SER A 7 -19.08 43.64 14.60
N TYR A 8 -18.16 44.44 15.11
CA TYR A 8 -17.00 44.05 15.89
C TYR A 8 -17.40 43.61 17.31
N SER A 9 -16.54 42.74 17.88
CA SER A 9 -16.22 42.51 19.31
C SER A 9 -16.84 41.31 20.09
N PHE A 10 -15.90 40.39 20.42
CA PHE A 10 -15.61 39.73 21.71
C PHE A 10 -16.13 38.30 22.03
N PHE A 11 -15.15 37.38 22.19
CA PHE A 11 -15.11 35.93 22.58
C PHE A 11 -15.12 34.83 21.47
N PRO A 12 -14.29 33.78 21.60
CA PRO A 12 -13.64 33.07 20.49
C PRO A 12 -14.50 31.94 19.95
N SER A 13 -15.46 32.27 19.11
CA SER A 13 -16.05 31.31 18.19
C SER A 13 -16.25 32.08 16.90
N LEU A 14 -15.44 31.79 15.88
CA LEU A 14 -15.45 32.50 14.61
C LEU A 14 -16.81 32.28 13.94
N VAL A 15 -17.78 33.15 14.25
CA VAL A 15 -19.06 33.25 13.57
C VAL A 15 -18.76 33.70 12.15
N LEU A 16 -19.00 32.83 11.18
CA LEU A 16 -18.67 33.12 9.79
C LEU A 16 -19.78 33.92 9.11
N SER A 17 -21.03 33.54 9.34
CA SER A 17 -22.20 34.19 8.73
C SER A 17 -23.50 33.85 9.46
N GLN A 18 -24.49 34.74 9.39
CA GLN A 18 -25.83 34.53 9.93
C GLN A 18 -26.78 34.12 8.81
N HIS A 19 -27.52 33.03 9.01
CA HIS A 19 -28.48 32.50 8.04
C HIS A 19 -29.87 32.39 8.66
N CYS A 20 -30.92 32.58 7.87
CA CYS A 20 -32.29 32.32 8.30
C CYS A 20 -32.69 30.90 7.87
N PHE A 21 -33.01 30.04 8.83
CA PHE A 21 -33.52 28.70 8.58
C PHE A 21 -34.84 28.51 9.34
N LYS A 22 -35.93 28.27 8.61
CA LYS A 22 -37.30 28.11 9.16
C LYS A 22 -37.75 29.26 10.08
N GLY A 23 -37.38 30.51 9.75
CA GLY A 23 -37.77 31.69 10.54
C GLY A 23 -36.91 31.95 11.78
N HIS A 24 -35.86 31.15 12.00
CA HIS A 24 -34.87 31.36 13.06
C HIS A 24 -33.55 31.82 12.46
N CYS A 25 -32.92 32.83 13.08
CA CYS A 25 -31.55 33.20 12.77
C CYS A 25 -30.60 32.16 13.40
N ILE A 26 -29.90 31.42 12.55
CA ILE A 26 -28.82 30.51 12.95
C ILE A 26 -27.48 31.15 12.61
N TRP A 27 -26.49 30.91 13.46
CA TRP A 27 -25.12 31.32 13.22
C TRP A 27 -24.37 30.14 12.62
N LEU A 28 -23.90 30.28 11.38
CA LEU A 28 -22.97 29.30 10.82
C LEU A 28 -21.60 29.55 11.44
N THR A 29 -21.21 28.61 12.27
CA THR A 29 -19.86 28.51 12.82
C THR A 29 -19.03 27.58 11.93
N ILE A 30 -17.69 27.65 12.02
CA ILE A 30 -16.77 26.85 11.17
C ILE A 30 -17.09 25.35 11.25
N ASP A 31 -17.49 24.87 12.42
CA ASP A 31 -17.90 23.49 12.72
C ASP A 31 -19.21 23.05 12.07
N MET A 32 -19.95 23.94 11.40
CA MET A 32 -21.17 23.59 10.65
C MET A 32 -20.98 23.62 9.12
N ILE A 33 -19.79 24.00 8.63
CA ILE A 33 -19.52 24.05 7.20
C ILE A 33 -19.13 22.66 6.68
N LYS A 34 -19.78 22.23 5.60
CA LYS A 34 -19.36 21.06 4.82
C LYS A 34 -17.94 21.26 4.32
N GLN A 35 -17.04 20.37 4.70
CA GLN A 35 -15.63 20.42 4.32
C GLN A 35 -15.21 19.09 3.72
N ASP A 36 -14.87 19.08 2.43
CA ASP A 36 -14.29 17.89 1.80
C ASP A 36 -12.84 17.70 2.28
N GLY A 37 -12.42 16.45 2.40
CA GLY A 37 -11.10 16.08 2.88
C GLY A 37 -10.01 16.32 1.84
N GLY A 38 -8.86 16.79 2.31
CA GLY A 38 -7.65 16.95 1.51
C GLY A 38 -6.51 16.05 1.99
N TRP A 39 -5.72 15.56 1.03
CA TRP A 39 -4.54 14.76 1.32
C TRP A 39 -3.49 15.62 2.00
N ASP A 40 -2.91 15.10 3.07
CA ASP A 40 -1.68 15.63 3.61
C ASP A 40 -0.47 15.25 2.73
N MET A 41 0.70 15.81 3.04
CA MET A 41 1.95 15.41 2.41
C MET A 41 2.21 13.92 2.66
N TRP A 42 2.83 13.27 1.67
CA TRP A 42 3.31 11.91 1.83
C TRP A 42 4.36 11.84 2.94
N SER A 43 4.31 10.78 3.74
CA SER A 43 5.40 10.42 4.63
C SER A 43 6.67 10.17 3.83
N GLN A 44 7.81 10.19 4.53
CA GLN A 44 9.02 9.60 3.97
C GLN A 44 8.79 8.10 3.74
N PHE A 45 9.55 7.52 2.80
CA PHE A 45 9.56 6.08 2.64
C PHE A 45 10.17 5.43 3.89
N GLY A 46 9.56 4.34 4.33
CA GLY A 46 10.12 3.47 5.36
C GLY A 46 11.29 2.66 4.81
N SER A 47 11.81 1.75 5.66
CA SER A 47 12.88 0.84 5.27
C SER A 47 12.46 -0.09 4.12
N CYS A 48 13.42 -0.44 3.27
CA CYS A 48 13.22 -1.45 2.24
C CYS A 48 13.03 -2.84 2.86
N THR A 49 12.15 -3.67 2.28
CA THR A 49 11.92 -5.06 2.75
C THR A 49 13.15 -5.95 2.57
N ARG A 50 14.06 -5.62 1.65
CA ARG A 50 15.33 -6.32 1.45
C ARG A 50 16.50 -5.36 1.37
N THR A 51 17.70 -5.84 1.65
CA THR A 51 18.95 -5.10 1.51
C THR A 51 19.63 -5.30 0.15
N CYS A 52 19.22 -6.31 -0.62
CA CYS A 52 19.67 -6.63 -1.98
C CYS A 52 18.59 -7.45 -2.73
N GLY A 53 18.81 -7.77 -4.00
CA GLY A 53 17.97 -8.65 -4.82
C GLY A 53 16.64 -8.04 -5.26
N GLY A 54 16.41 -6.76 -4.93
CA GLY A 54 15.14 -6.07 -5.09
C GLY A 54 14.17 -6.34 -3.93
N GLY A 55 13.77 -5.27 -3.25
CA GLY A 55 12.67 -5.24 -2.29
C GLY A 55 11.71 -4.10 -2.58
N VAL A 56 10.78 -3.85 -1.67
CA VAL A 56 9.85 -2.72 -1.73
C VAL A 56 9.95 -1.89 -0.47
N GLN A 57 9.68 -0.60 -0.61
CA GLN A 57 9.53 0.32 0.52
C GLN A 57 8.22 1.08 0.38
N PHE A 58 7.62 1.39 1.53
CA PHE A 58 6.28 1.95 1.61
C PHE A 58 6.29 3.36 2.15
N ARG A 59 5.29 4.14 1.74
CA ARG A 59 4.94 5.40 2.38
C ARG A 59 3.45 5.59 2.40
N THR A 60 2.99 6.46 3.28
CA THR A 60 1.58 6.69 3.54
C THR A 60 1.27 8.18 3.53
N ARG A 61 -0.01 8.51 3.38
CA ARG A 61 -0.53 9.86 3.58
C ARG A 61 -1.89 9.76 4.25
N GLU A 62 -2.28 10.82 4.95
CA GLU A 62 -3.55 10.87 5.65
C GLU A 62 -4.49 11.91 5.03
N CYS A 63 -5.78 11.64 5.05
CA CYS A 63 -6.80 12.58 4.60
C CYS A 63 -7.13 13.57 5.72
N LYS A 64 -6.19 14.47 6.03
CA LYS A 64 -6.30 15.38 7.17
C LYS A 64 -5.98 16.85 6.87
N ASN A 65 -5.70 17.19 5.63
CA ASN A 65 -5.32 18.55 5.25
C ASN A 65 -6.22 19.11 4.14
N PRO A 66 -7.49 19.49 4.45
CA PRO A 66 -8.14 19.41 5.76
C PRO A 66 -8.83 18.06 6.03
N ARG A 67 -9.26 17.81 7.26
CA ARG A 67 -10.10 16.63 7.58
C ARG A 67 -11.52 16.83 7.03
N PRO A 68 -12.17 15.78 6.50
CA PRO A 68 -13.56 15.88 6.07
C PRO A 68 -14.49 16.16 7.26
N ALA A 69 -15.44 17.08 7.11
CA ALA A 69 -16.40 17.45 8.14
C ALA A 69 -17.80 17.73 7.55
N ASN A 70 -18.84 17.59 8.37
CA ASN A 70 -20.24 17.94 8.05
C ASN A 70 -20.75 17.36 6.73
N GLY A 71 -20.52 16.05 6.51
CA GLY A 71 -20.94 15.37 5.28
C GLY A 71 -20.06 15.68 4.06
N GLY A 72 -18.87 16.24 4.26
CA GLY A 72 -17.85 16.37 3.24
C GLY A 72 -17.28 15.02 2.78
N ARG A 73 -16.78 14.99 1.55
CA ARG A 73 -16.24 13.78 0.92
C ARG A 73 -14.88 13.41 1.50
N THR A 74 -14.61 12.12 1.64
CA THR A 74 -13.24 11.65 1.91
C THR A 74 -12.34 11.87 0.70
N CYS A 75 -11.03 11.87 0.92
CA CYS A 75 -10.06 12.05 -0.15
C CYS A 75 -10.17 10.92 -1.19
N LEU A 76 -10.09 11.29 -2.46
CA LEU A 76 -10.08 10.35 -3.58
C LEU A 76 -8.65 9.87 -3.87
N GLY A 77 -8.50 8.57 -4.13
CA GLY A 77 -7.21 7.92 -4.41
C GLY A 77 -6.63 7.15 -3.21
N THR A 78 -5.40 6.65 -3.34
CA THR A 78 -4.77 5.81 -2.31
C THR A 78 -4.16 6.62 -1.16
N ASN A 79 -4.19 6.05 0.03
CA ASN A 79 -3.43 6.50 1.20
C ASN A 79 -2.08 5.77 1.36
N HIS A 80 -1.82 4.74 0.54
CA HIS A 80 -0.58 3.95 0.54
C HIS A 80 0.07 3.95 -0.84
N GLN A 81 1.39 3.90 -0.85
CA GLN A 81 2.21 3.76 -2.04
C GLN A 81 3.45 2.93 -1.73
N PHE A 82 3.94 2.19 -2.71
CA PHE A 82 5.23 1.53 -2.65
C PHE A 82 6.12 1.91 -3.84
N GLN A 83 7.41 1.62 -3.72
CA GLN A 83 8.37 1.62 -4.82
C GLN A 83 9.42 0.51 -4.62
N LEU A 84 10.06 0.09 -5.71
CA LEU A 84 11.20 -0.82 -5.63
C LEU A 84 12.41 -0.14 -4.98
N CYS A 85 13.22 -0.93 -4.29
CA CYS A 85 14.45 -0.51 -3.66
C CYS A 85 15.47 -1.65 -3.66
N ASN A 86 16.74 -1.30 -3.46
CA ASN A 86 17.84 -2.26 -3.30
C ASN A 86 17.92 -3.32 -4.40
N SER A 87 17.81 -2.88 -5.66
CA SER A 87 17.82 -3.74 -6.85
C SER A 87 19.19 -4.30 -7.22
N GLN A 88 20.26 -3.95 -6.49
CA GLN A 88 21.56 -4.58 -6.64
C GLN A 88 21.47 -6.09 -6.38
N GLU A 89 22.24 -6.89 -7.10
CA GLU A 89 22.31 -8.33 -6.86
C GLU A 89 22.87 -8.63 -5.47
N CYS A 90 22.45 -9.76 -4.89
CA CYS A 90 23.00 -10.26 -3.63
C CYS A 90 24.30 -11.04 -3.90
N GLU A 91 25.27 -10.98 -3.00
CA GLU A 91 26.55 -11.70 -3.11
C GLU A 91 26.42 -13.22 -2.87
N GLU A 92 25.33 -13.65 -2.24
CA GLU A 92 25.04 -15.04 -1.89
C GLU A 92 24.28 -15.79 -3.02
N LEU A 93 24.47 -17.11 -3.10
CA LEU A 93 23.85 -18.01 -4.10
C LEU A 93 22.30 -18.07 -4.01
N TYR A 94 21.70 -17.57 -2.92
CA TYR A 94 20.24 -17.44 -2.76
C TYR A 94 19.80 -16.01 -3.07
N SER A 95 19.74 -15.67 -4.36
CA SER A 95 19.31 -14.35 -4.81
C SER A 95 17.77 -14.19 -4.81
N ASP A 96 17.04 -15.32 -4.85
CA ASP A 96 15.59 -15.32 -4.95
C ASP A 96 14.90 -15.29 -3.57
N PHE A 97 14.17 -14.20 -3.31
CA PHE A 97 13.43 -14.02 -2.07
C PHE A 97 12.36 -15.09 -1.83
N ARG A 98 11.77 -15.64 -2.91
CA ARG A 98 10.77 -16.70 -2.79
C ARG A 98 11.42 -18.00 -2.33
N GLU A 99 12.67 -18.23 -2.74
CA GLU A 99 13.43 -19.42 -2.37
C GLU A 99 13.78 -19.44 -0.90
N GLU A 100 14.22 -18.30 -0.36
CA GLU A 100 14.45 -18.12 1.08
C GLU A 100 13.19 -18.46 1.90
N GLN A 101 12.01 -18.04 1.42
CA GLN A 101 10.74 -18.32 2.07
C GLN A 101 10.35 -19.80 2.02
N CYS A 102 10.57 -20.49 0.90
CA CYS A 102 10.34 -21.93 0.79
C CYS A 102 11.31 -22.72 1.69
N ARG A 103 12.62 -22.41 1.65
CA ARG A 103 13.66 -23.10 2.42
C ARG A 103 13.55 -22.91 3.92
N SER A 104 12.96 -21.81 4.39
CA SER A 104 12.68 -21.60 5.81
C SER A 104 11.82 -22.70 6.44
N LEU A 105 11.23 -23.58 5.61
CA LEU A 105 10.33 -24.66 6.01
C LEU A 105 10.95 -26.04 6.00
N ASP A 106 12.11 -26.21 5.35
CA ASP A 106 12.86 -27.48 5.36
C ASP A 106 13.05 -28.06 6.78
N PRO A 107 13.28 -27.26 7.85
CA PRO A 107 13.45 -27.80 9.20
C PRO A 107 12.15 -28.23 9.89
N VAL A 108 10.98 -27.75 9.42
CA VAL A 108 9.70 -27.79 10.16
C VAL A 108 8.64 -28.63 9.45
N PHE A 109 8.71 -28.77 8.12
CA PHE A 109 7.65 -29.37 7.33
C PHE A 109 8.00 -30.80 6.88
N GLU A 110 7.51 -31.79 7.64
CA GLU A 110 7.51 -33.19 7.22
C GLU A 110 6.24 -33.46 6.39
N PHE A 111 6.42 -33.72 5.10
CA PHE A 111 5.32 -34.10 4.20
C PHE A 111 5.43 -35.59 3.92
N HIS A 112 4.34 -36.33 4.11
CA HIS A 112 4.34 -37.80 3.98
C HIS A 112 5.48 -38.50 4.79
N ASN A 113 5.80 -37.99 5.98
CA ASN A 113 6.90 -38.46 6.86
C ASN A 113 8.31 -38.38 6.24
N ASN A 114 8.51 -37.54 5.23
CA ASN A 114 9.83 -37.26 4.67
C ASN A 114 10.18 -35.78 4.89
N LYS A 115 11.48 -35.51 5.01
CA LYS A 115 12.00 -34.15 4.91
C LYS A 115 12.13 -33.80 3.43
N HIS A 116 11.73 -32.59 3.09
CA HIS A 116 11.77 -32.10 1.73
C HIS A 116 12.58 -30.82 1.67
N HIS A 117 13.39 -30.68 0.63
CA HIS A 117 13.92 -29.39 0.23
C HIS A 117 12.91 -28.72 -0.70
N TRP A 118 12.52 -27.51 -0.35
CA TRP A 118 11.45 -26.78 -1.05
C TRP A 118 12.03 -25.70 -1.95
N LEU A 119 11.76 -25.80 -3.25
CA LEU A 119 12.09 -24.77 -4.23
C LEU A 119 10.87 -23.89 -4.55
N PRO A 120 11.07 -22.63 -4.98
CA PRO A 120 10.00 -21.79 -5.48
C PRO A 120 9.17 -22.46 -6.58
N TYR A 121 7.86 -22.29 -6.52
CA TYR A 121 6.96 -22.61 -7.63
C TYR A 121 6.14 -21.38 -8.04
N GLU A 122 6.30 -20.92 -9.28
CA GLU A 122 5.41 -19.91 -9.87
C GLU A 122 4.11 -20.58 -10.32
N HIS A 123 2.99 -20.24 -9.66
CA HIS A 123 1.69 -20.77 -10.02
C HIS A 123 1.26 -20.30 -11.42
N THR A 124 0.57 -21.16 -12.17
CA THR A 124 0.13 -20.85 -13.55
C THR A 124 -0.87 -19.69 -13.58
N GLU A 125 -1.88 -19.74 -12.69
CA GLU A 125 -2.85 -18.66 -12.44
C GLU A 125 -2.18 -17.42 -11.81
N PRO A 126 -2.21 -16.23 -12.45
CA PRO A 126 -1.56 -15.01 -11.95
C PRO A 126 -2.00 -14.59 -10.54
N LYS A 127 -3.28 -14.75 -10.20
CA LYS A 127 -3.83 -14.38 -8.88
C LYS A 127 -3.24 -15.20 -7.73
N GLN A 128 -2.78 -16.40 -8.01
CA GLN A 128 -2.17 -17.29 -7.02
C GLN A 128 -0.66 -17.05 -6.86
N ARG A 129 -0.04 -16.23 -7.71
CA ARG A 129 1.42 -16.08 -7.69
C ARG A 129 1.94 -15.37 -6.45
N CYS A 130 1.10 -14.66 -5.70
CA CYS A 130 1.49 -14.07 -4.41
C CYS A 130 1.14 -14.94 -3.19
N HIS A 131 0.63 -16.15 -3.42
CA HIS A 131 0.65 -17.22 -2.44
C HIS A 131 2.00 -17.96 -2.51
N LEU A 132 2.47 -18.46 -1.36
CA LEU A 132 3.72 -19.20 -1.28
C LEU A 132 3.47 -20.65 -1.72
N HIS A 133 3.67 -20.89 -3.00
CA HIS A 133 3.75 -22.24 -3.52
C HIS A 133 5.21 -22.69 -3.61
N CYS A 134 5.45 -23.91 -3.15
CA CYS A 134 6.75 -24.53 -3.20
C CYS A 134 6.66 -25.92 -3.82
N GLN A 135 7.75 -26.36 -4.43
CA GLN A 135 7.89 -27.68 -5.03
C GLN A 135 8.97 -28.47 -4.30
N SER A 136 8.66 -29.70 -3.90
CA SER A 136 9.67 -30.60 -3.33
C SER A 136 10.66 -31.02 -4.42
N THR A 137 11.95 -31.02 -4.08
CA THR A 137 12.99 -31.56 -4.96
C THR A 137 12.95 -33.09 -5.07
N GLU A 138 12.48 -33.77 -4.02
CA GLU A 138 12.47 -35.22 -3.86
C GLU A 138 11.29 -35.85 -4.61
N THR A 139 10.08 -35.33 -4.40
CA THR A 139 8.84 -35.93 -4.95
C THR A 139 8.27 -35.16 -6.13
N ARG A 140 8.74 -33.93 -6.36
CA ARG A 140 8.18 -32.97 -7.33
C ARG A 140 6.76 -32.50 -7.00
N ASP A 141 6.24 -32.84 -5.82
CA ASP A 141 4.95 -32.37 -5.35
C ASP A 141 4.96 -30.85 -5.20
N LYS A 142 3.88 -30.22 -5.65
CA LYS A 142 3.66 -28.77 -5.56
C LYS A 142 2.58 -28.53 -4.53
N ILE A 143 2.89 -27.77 -3.50
CA ILE A 143 1.96 -27.50 -2.40
C ILE A 143 1.74 -26.00 -2.23
N ASP A 144 0.55 -25.63 -1.76
CA ASP A 144 0.28 -24.31 -1.19
C ASP A 144 0.66 -24.34 0.28
N MET A 145 1.58 -23.47 0.68
CA MET A 145 2.01 -23.34 2.08
C MET A 145 1.01 -22.56 2.95
N LEU A 146 -0.18 -22.24 2.41
CA LEU A 146 -1.29 -21.53 3.05
C LEU A 146 -0.87 -20.18 3.64
N ARG A 147 0.07 -19.51 2.99
CA ARG A 147 0.54 -18.18 3.37
C ARG A 147 0.85 -17.35 2.13
N LEU A 148 0.83 -16.03 2.29
CA LEU A 148 1.29 -15.11 1.26
C LEU A 148 2.81 -15.02 1.27
N VAL A 149 3.39 -14.72 0.11
CA VAL A 149 4.80 -14.34 0.04
C VAL A 149 4.99 -12.94 0.63
N GLN A 150 6.19 -12.67 1.12
CA GLN A 150 6.56 -11.36 1.65
C GLN A 150 6.55 -10.28 0.56
N ASP A 151 6.20 -9.06 0.95
CA ASP A 151 6.12 -7.93 0.04
C ASP A 151 7.48 -7.64 -0.63
N GLY A 152 7.46 -7.46 -1.96
CA GLY A 152 8.63 -7.32 -2.81
C GLY A 152 9.12 -8.65 -3.42
N THR A 153 8.56 -9.79 -3.02
CA THR A 153 8.82 -11.07 -3.71
C THR A 153 8.30 -10.97 -5.14
N ARG A 154 9.08 -11.40 -6.14
CA ARG A 154 8.63 -11.40 -7.52
C ARG A 154 7.41 -12.31 -7.69
N CYS A 155 6.38 -11.81 -8.37
CA CYS A 155 5.21 -12.63 -8.74
C CYS A 155 5.33 -13.24 -10.13
N SER A 156 6.32 -12.84 -10.93
CA SER A 156 6.59 -13.40 -12.25
C SER A 156 8.09 -13.40 -12.48
N TYR A 157 8.67 -14.55 -12.82
CA TYR A 157 10.08 -14.59 -13.23
C TYR A 157 10.30 -14.10 -14.67
N LYS A 158 9.23 -13.84 -15.41
CA LYS A 158 9.28 -13.29 -16.78
C LYS A 158 9.44 -11.77 -16.80
N ASP A 159 9.10 -11.08 -15.70
CA ASP A 159 9.18 -9.63 -15.60
C ASP A 159 9.80 -9.22 -14.25
N PRO A 160 11.00 -8.62 -14.24
CA PRO A 160 11.68 -8.21 -13.01
C PRO A 160 10.95 -7.10 -12.23
N TYR A 161 9.98 -6.43 -12.84
CA TYR A 161 9.21 -5.34 -12.24
C TYR A 161 7.89 -5.80 -11.61
N SER A 162 7.53 -7.07 -11.78
CA SER A 162 6.31 -7.66 -11.23
C SER A 162 6.57 -8.22 -9.83
N VAL A 163 6.07 -7.55 -8.79
CA VAL A 163 6.28 -7.88 -7.38
C VAL A 163 4.97 -8.02 -6.60
N CYS A 164 4.97 -8.89 -5.59
CA CYS A 164 3.88 -9.04 -4.66
C CYS A 164 3.82 -7.89 -3.67
N VAL A 165 2.65 -7.26 -3.54
CA VAL A 165 2.38 -6.24 -2.53
C VAL A 165 0.99 -6.45 -1.96
N SER A 166 0.92 -6.72 -0.65
CA SER A 166 -0.33 -7.01 0.06
C SER A 166 -1.11 -8.18 -0.56
N GLY A 167 -0.41 -9.22 -1.00
CA GLY A 167 -0.99 -10.42 -1.60
C GLY A 167 -1.40 -10.31 -3.07
N GLU A 168 -1.22 -9.14 -3.70
CA GLU A 168 -1.53 -8.92 -5.11
C GLU A 168 -0.25 -8.77 -5.95
N CYS A 169 -0.28 -9.24 -7.19
CA CYS A 169 0.84 -9.11 -8.12
C CYS A 169 0.77 -7.75 -8.82
N GLU A 170 1.67 -6.85 -8.43
CA GLU A 170 1.73 -5.47 -8.90
C GLU A 170 2.91 -5.25 -9.83
N VAL A 171 2.71 -4.51 -10.92
CA VAL A 171 3.78 -4.16 -11.87
C VAL A 171 4.30 -2.77 -11.56
N SER A 172 5.59 -2.64 -11.23
CA SER A 172 6.25 -1.35 -11.11
C SER A 172 6.65 -0.83 -12.50
N VAL A 173 5.75 -0.12 -13.19
CA VAL A 173 6.03 0.34 -14.57
C VAL A 173 7.11 1.43 -14.60
N CYS A 174 8.29 1.13 -15.13
CA CYS A 174 9.31 2.14 -15.45
C CYS A 174 8.78 3.14 -16.49
N VAL A 175 8.71 4.44 -16.17
CA VAL A 175 8.70 5.49 -17.19
C VAL A 175 10.02 6.24 -17.08
N HIS A 176 10.77 6.25 -18.17
CA HIS A 176 12.11 6.81 -18.28
C HIS A 176 12.23 8.21 -17.66
N LYS A 177 13.25 8.37 -16.80
CA LYS A 177 13.91 9.63 -16.38
C LYS A 177 13.00 10.68 -15.71
N TYR A 178 13.33 10.92 -14.44
CA TYR A 178 12.85 11.96 -13.53
C TYR A 178 11.49 11.67 -12.86
N SER A 179 11.57 11.54 -11.53
CA SER A 179 10.49 11.42 -10.55
C SER A 179 10.01 10.00 -10.28
N SER A 180 10.40 9.52 -9.09
CA SER A 180 9.76 8.51 -8.24
C SER A 180 8.48 7.91 -8.80
N VAL A 181 8.45 6.63 -9.14
CA VAL A 181 7.26 6.00 -9.73
C VAL A 181 6.27 5.54 -8.65
N PHE A 182 5.00 5.83 -8.90
CA PHE A 182 3.85 5.59 -8.04
C PHE A 182 3.03 4.41 -8.59
N VAL A 183 2.83 3.33 -7.84
CA VAL A 183 1.69 2.45 -8.09
C VAL A 183 0.48 3.09 -7.42
N VAL A 184 -0.34 3.77 -8.21
CA VAL A 184 -1.63 4.31 -7.79
C VAL A 184 -2.65 3.18 -7.93
N LYS A 185 -3.04 2.54 -6.82
CA LYS A 185 -4.22 1.65 -6.81
C LYS A 185 -5.47 2.50 -7.06
N TYR A 186 -6.11 2.33 -8.21
CA TYR A 186 -7.47 2.83 -8.40
C TYR A 186 -8.41 1.89 -7.65
N LYS A 187 -8.99 2.35 -6.54
CA LYS A 187 -10.23 1.81 -5.97
C LYS A 187 -11.24 2.94 -5.89
#